data_AF-A0A814Q456-F1
#
_entry.id   AF-A0A814Q456-F1
#
_cell.length_a   1.000
_cell.length_b   1.000
_cell.length_c   1.000
_cell.angle_alpha   90.00
_cell.angle_beta   90.00
_cell.angle_gamma   90.00
#
_symmetry.space_group_name_H-M   'P 1'
#
loop_
_entity.id
_entity.type
_entity.pdbx_description
1 polymer ?
#
loop_
_entity_poly.entity_id
_entity_poly.type
_entity_poly.pdbx_seq_one_letter_code
_entity_poly.pdbx_strand_id
1 'polypeptide(L)'
;MGLSDLLSSSFESLVSGLLSPHCYDELVLKQHFFDMACNKMLLSKILGYAILVGSLLVKLPQIVKIKWNKSGVGISVFAETIMLVAIFGTMAYGYSSGYALSVYGDSYFLFIQTLLIILLVLYYQKRYLAVVVYLVLCSIAGFLMFQNLLPPQLVKTLAGLSLVFSLISRLLQSISIYRDKSTGNLSAITVLMLFFGSIARIFTSIQETGDPTLIWTYVLNTLAISLLIFQLGYYWSASVPTIEQTKKQQ
;
A
#
# COMPACT_ATOMS: atom_id res chain seq x y z
N MET A 1 12.15 -37.40 -7.28
CA MET A 1 12.03 -36.08 -6.65
C MET A 1 10.67 -35.53 -7.02
N GLY A 2 9.69 -35.71 -6.15
CA GLY A 2 8.29 -35.42 -6.44
C GLY A 2 7.96 -33.93 -6.31
N LEU A 3 6.93 -33.48 -7.02
CA LEU A 3 6.33 -32.15 -6.86
C LEU A 3 5.92 -31.87 -5.40
N SER A 4 5.59 -32.92 -4.63
CA SER A 4 5.34 -32.88 -3.19
C SER A 4 6.56 -32.49 -2.38
N ASP A 5 7.74 -32.99 -2.73
CA ASP A 5 9.00 -32.72 -2.02
C ASP A 5 9.47 -31.29 -2.30
N LEU A 6 9.23 -30.80 -3.51
CA LEU A 6 9.55 -29.43 -3.93
C LEU A 6 8.59 -28.41 -3.31
N LEU A 7 7.30 -28.76 -3.16
CA LEU A 7 6.33 -27.97 -2.39
C LEU A 7 6.68 -27.97 -0.90
N SER A 8 7.06 -29.13 -0.35
CA SER A 8 7.48 -29.26 1.06
C SER A 8 8.73 -28.43 1.36
N SER A 9 9.76 -28.49 0.51
CA SER A 9 11.00 -27.73 0.71
C SER A 9 10.80 -26.22 0.52
N SER A 10 9.94 -25.82 -0.43
CA SER A 10 9.58 -24.41 -0.64
C SER A 10 8.75 -23.88 0.52
N PHE A 11 7.84 -24.71 1.04
CA PHE A 11 7.03 -24.40 2.22
C PHE A 11 7.89 -24.31 3.48
N GLU A 12 8.81 -25.25 3.73
CA GLU A 12 9.74 -25.18 4.86
C GLU A 12 10.68 -23.97 4.79
N SER A 13 11.17 -23.61 3.59
CA SER A 13 12.00 -22.42 3.41
C SER A 13 11.21 -21.12 3.62
N LEU A 14 9.96 -21.09 3.16
CA LEU A 14 9.06 -19.98 3.43
C LEU A 14 8.73 -19.88 4.92
N VAL A 15 8.45 -20.99 5.59
CA VAL A 15 8.07 -21.04 7.01
C VAL A 15 9.25 -20.75 7.94
N SER A 16 10.47 -21.19 7.60
CA SER A 16 11.69 -20.84 8.35
C SER A 16 12.12 -19.38 8.14
N GLY A 17 11.81 -18.78 6.98
CA GLY A 17 11.92 -17.33 6.77
C GLY A 17 10.78 -16.51 7.42
N LEU A 18 9.64 -17.15 7.69
CA LEU A 18 8.47 -16.56 8.32
C LEU A 18 8.61 -16.55 9.85
N LEU A 19 8.93 -17.66 10.49
CA LEU A 19 8.94 -17.78 11.96
C LEU A 19 10.33 -17.55 12.58
N SER A 20 10.36 -16.95 13.77
CA SER A 20 11.57 -16.98 14.63
C SER A 20 11.90 -18.44 14.98
N PRO A 21 13.19 -18.84 15.11
CA PRO A 21 13.57 -20.24 15.38
C PRO A 21 12.83 -20.86 16.57
N HIS A 22 12.57 -20.08 17.64
CA HIS A 22 11.77 -20.52 18.79
C HIS A 22 10.31 -20.87 18.43
N CYS A 23 9.69 -20.06 17.57
CA CYS A 23 8.31 -20.26 17.12
C CYS A 23 8.21 -21.40 16.11
N TYR A 24 9.21 -21.56 15.25
CA TYR A 24 9.31 -22.68 14.31
C TYR A 24 9.39 -24.01 15.08
N ASP A 25 10.24 -24.07 16.10
CA ASP A 25 10.41 -25.28 16.92
C ASP A 25 9.15 -25.62 17.73
N GLU A 26 8.45 -24.63 18.29
CA GLU A 26 7.21 -24.87 19.06
C GLU A 26 6.00 -25.24 18.19
N LEU A 27 5.79 -24.56 17.07
CA LEU A 27 4.61 -24.80 16.23
C LEU A 27 4.79 -25.99 15.29
N VAL A 28 5.97 -26.16 14.69
CA VAL A 28 6.22 -27.14 13.63
C VAL A 28 6.80 -28.44 14.20
N LEU A 29 7.79 -28.35 15.08
CA LEU A 29 8.46 -29.53 15.65
C LEU A 29 7.74 -30.10 16.89
N LYS A 30 7.20 -29.26 17.77
CA LYS A 30 6.52 -29.69 19.01
C LYS A 30 4.99 -29.81 18.90
N GLN A 31 4.39 -29.43 17.77
CA GLN A 31 2.93 -29.37 17.57
C GLN A 31 2.17 -28.64 18.70
N HIS A 32 2.80 -27.68 19.36
CA HIS A 32 2.16 -26.88 20.41
C HIS A 32 1.37 -25.73 19.78
N PHE A 33 0.27 -26.08 19.10
CA PHE A 33 -0.64 -25.13 18.43
C PHE A 33 -1.36 -24.16 19.39
N PHE A 34 -1.18 -24.29 20.71
CA PHE A 34 -1.88 -23.50 21.72
C PHE A 34 -1.07 -22.35 22.29
N ASP A 35 0.16 -22.10 21.82
CA ASP A 35 0.85 -20.87 22.19
C ASP A 35 0.21 -19.66 21.51
N MET A 36 -0.57 -18.91 22.30
CA MET A 36 -1.30 -17.74 21.83
C MET A 36 -0.37 -16.64 21.31
N ALA A 37 0.87 -16.55 21.81
CA ALA A 37 1.83 -15.57 21.33
C ALA A 37 2.38 -15.95 19.94
N CYS A 38 2.74 -17.23 19.75
CA CYS A 38 3.29 -17.70 18.48
C CYS A 38 2.25 -17.72 17.35
N ASN A 39 0.99 -18.07 17.65
CA ASN A 39 -0.10 -18.03 16.67
C ASN A 39 -0.42 -16.60 16.19
N LYS A 40 -0.38 -15.60 17.09
CA LYS A 40 -0.58 -14.19 16.73
C LYS A 40 0.55 -13.69 15.81
N MET A 41 1.79 -14.07 16.10
CA MET A 41 2.95 -13.74 15.28
C MET A 41 2.88 -14.40 13.89
N LEU A 42 2.52 -15.68 13.83
CA LEU A 42 2.29 -16.40 12.57
C LEU A 42 1.22 -15.69 11.72
N LEU A 43 0.06 -15.41 12.32
CA LEU A 43 -1.05 -14.74 11.65
C LEU A 43 -0.64 -13.36 11.14
N SER A 44 0.10 -12.59 11.93
CA SER A 44 0.60 -11.26 11.56
C SER A 44 1.42 -11.34 10.28
N LYS A 45 2.35 -12.29 10.22
CA LYS A 45 3.23 -12.40 9.08
C LYS A 45 2.51 -12.86 7.83
N ILE A 46 1.64 -13.88 7.93
CA ILE A 46 0.80 -14.32 6.81
C ILE A 46 0.03 -13.12 6.25
N LEU A 47 -0.55 -12.32 7.13
CA LEU A 47 -1.32 -11.15 6.76
C LEU A 47 -0.45 -10.04 6.14
N GLY A 48 0.74 -9.79 6.68
CA GLY A 48 1.72 -8.86 6.11
C GLY A 48 2.16 -9.27 4.70
N TYR A 49 2.47 -10.55 4.49
CA TYR A 49 2.81 -11.09 3.18
C TYR A 49 1.61 -11.09 2.22
N ALA A 50 0.40 -11.36 2.68
CA ALA A 50 -0.80 -11.23 1.87
C ALA A 50 -1.00 -9.79 1.38
N ILE A 51 -0.78 -8.79 2.24
CA ILE A 51 -0.82 -7.37 1.85
C ILE A 51 0.30 -7.06 0.85
N LEU A 52 1.52 -7.54 1.08
CA LEU A 52 2.66 -7.36 0.19
C LEU A 52 2.38 -7.95 -1.20
N VAL A 53 1.87 -9.18 -1.28
CA VAL A 53 1.49 -9.80 -2.56
C VAL A 53 0.33 -9.05 -3.20
N GLY A 54 -0.66 -8.61 -2.41
CA GLY A 54 -1.76 -7.79 -2.89
C GLY A 54 -1.28 -6.47 -3.51
N SER A 55 -0.25 -5.84 -2.93
CA SER A 55 0.29 -4.57 -3.42
C SER A 55 0.93 -4.67 -4.81
N LEU A 56 1.38 -5.87 -5.20
CA LEU A 56 1.88 -6.15 -6.55
C LEU A 56 0.83 -5.90 -7.63
N LEU A 57 -0.46 -6.08 -7.30
CA LEU A 57 -1.54 -6.01 -8.27
C LEU A 57 -2.22 -4.63 -8.31
N VAL A 58 -1.95 -3.74 -7.36
CA VAL A 58 -2.70 -2.49 -7.17
C VAL A 58 -2.57 -1.54 -8.36
N LYS A 59 -1.35 -1.30 -8.85
CA LYS A 59 -1.10 -0.33 -9.94
C LYS A 59 -0.95 -1.01 -11.31
N LEU A 60 -0.93 -2.35 -11.39
CA LEU A 60 -0.84 -3.08 -12.66
C LEU A 60 -1.96 -2.74 -13.65
N PRO A 61 -3.25 -2.64 -13.27
CA PRO A 61 -4.30 -2.26 -14.21
C PRO A 61 -4.05 -0.88 -14.83
N GLN A 62 -3.50 0.05 -14.05
CA GLN A 62 -3.15 1.39 -14.53
C GLN A 62 -1.98 1.32 -15.53
N ILE A 63 -0.93 0.53 -15.23
CA ILE A 63 0.21 0.31 -16.13
C ILE A 63 -0.24 -0.28 -17.48
N VAL A 64 -1.07 -1.33 -17.44
CA VAL A 64 -1.60 -1.99 -18.65
C VAL A 64 -2.41 -1.01 -19.50
N LYS A 65 -3.28 -0.20 -18.87
CA LYS A 65 -4.07 0.83 -19.58
C LYS A 65 -3.20 1.86 -20.28
N ILE A 66 -2.16 2.37 -19.64
CA ILE A 66 -1.22 3.34 -20.25
C ILE A 66 -0.51 2.71 -21.46
N LYS A 67 -0.01 1.48 -21.30
CA LYS A 67 0.69 0.77 -22.36
C LYS A 67 -0.21 0.48 -23.56
N TRP A 68 -1.45 0.05 -23.32
CA TRP A 68 -2.43 -0.22 -24.36
C TRP A 68 -2.78 1.05 -25.14
N ASN A 69 -3.12 2.12 -24.42
CA ASN A 69 -3.57 3.38 -25.03
C ASN A 69 -2.39 4.22 -25.56
N LYS A 70 -1.14 3.83 -25.27
CA LYS A 70 0.09 4.58 -25.59
C LYS A 70 0.01 6.05 -25.17
N SER A 71 -0.68 6.32 -24.06
CA SER A 71 -1.00 7.67 -23.61
C SER A 71 -1.23 7.70 -22.09
N GLY A 72 -0.72 8.76 -21.46
CA GLY A 72 -0.90 9.05 -20.03
C GLY A 72 -1.97 10.11 -19.76
N VAL A 73 -2.85 10.41 -20.71
CA VAL A 73 -3.91 11.43 -20.55
C VAL A 73 -4.82 11.07 -19.35
N GLY A 74 -5.08 12.05 -18.49
CA GLY A 74 -5.85 11.87 -17.26
C GLY A 74 -5.03 11.48 -16.03
N ILE A 75 -3.73 11.21 -16.19
CA ILE A 75 -2.81 10.91 -15.07
C ILE A 75 -1.95 12.15 -14.79
N SER A 76 -2.06 12.67 -13.56
CA SER A 76 -1.24 13.79 -13.10
C SER A 76 0.12 13.30 -12.62
N VAL A 77 1.19 13.66 -13.34
CA VAL A 77 2.58 13.37 -12.94
C VAL A 77 2.89 13.98 -11.57
N PHE A 78 2.34 15.16 -11.26
CA PHE A 78 2.53 15.81 -9.97
C PHE A 78 1.93 14.99 -8.82
N ALA A 79 0.70 14.50 -8.98
CA ALA A 79 0.05 13.68 -7.95
C ALA A 79 0.80 12.36 -7.72
N GLU A 80 1.20 11.68 -8.78
CA GLU A 80 1.99 10.44 -8.68
C GLU A 80 3.38 10.71 -8.08
N THR A 81 3.96 11.90 -8.26
CA THR A 81 5.26 12.27 -7.65
C THR A 81 5.14 12.45 -6.15
N ILE A 82 4.09 13.13 -5.68
CA ILE A 82 3.82 13.23 -4.24
C ILE A 82 3.64 11.83 -3.65
N MET A 83 2.92 10.95 -4.36
CA MET A 83 2.74 9.56 -3.95
C MET A 83 4.07 8.78 -3.91
N LEU A 84 4.94 8.98 -4.90
CA LEU A 84 6.26 8.34 -4.95
C LEU A 84 7.13 8.76 -3.75
N VAL A 85 7.17 10.05 -3.43
CA VAL A 85 7.91 10.60 -2.27
C VAL A 85 7.34 10.06 -0.96
N ALA A 86 6.01 9.97 -0.87
CA ALA A 86 5.33 9.42 0.28
C ALA A 86 5.71 7.94 0.51
N ILE A 87 5.57 7.11 -0.52
CA ILE A 87 5.92 5.68 -0.46
C ILE A 87 7.40 5.50 -0.13
N PHE A 88 8.29 6.33 -0.69
CA PHE A 88 9.71 6.32 -0.35
C PHE A 88 9.94 6.61 1.14
N GLY A 89 9.21 7.58 1.72
CA GLY A 89 9.25 7.88 3.15
C GLY A 89 8.92 6.68 4.02
N THR A 90 7.81 5.99 3.73
CA THR A 90 7.39 4.79 4.45
C THR A 90 8.41 3.65 4.30
N MET A 91 8.94 3.45 3.10
CA MET A 91 9.97 2.45 2.83
C MET A 91 11.27 2.75 3.58
N ALA A 92 11.76 3.99 3.52
CA ALA A 92 12.97 4.44 4.20
C ALA A 92 12.81 4.33 5.72
N TYR A 93 11.64 4.64 6.27
CA TYR A 93 11.36 4.49 7.71
C TYR A 93 11.38 3.04 8.15
N GLY A 94 10.77 2.14 7.37
CA GLY A 94 10.81 0.71 7.64
C GLY A 94 12.24 0.17 7.63
N TYR A 95 13.03 0.55 6.63
CA TYR A 95 14.43 0.15 6.49
C TYR A 95 15.31 0.70 7.62
N SER A 96 15.25 2.01 7.89
CA SER A 96 16.09 2.64 8.92
C SER A 96 15.76 2.18 10.35
N SER A 97 14.51 1.75 10.59
CA SER A 97 14.06 1.23 11.89
C SER A 97 14.35 -0.27 12.05
N GLY A 98 14.91 -0.94 11.05
CA GLY A 98 15.21 -2.37 11.09
C GLY A 98 13.98 -3.28 11.14
N TYR A 99 12.83 -2.81 10.63
CA TYR A 99 11.60 -3.61 10.62
C TYR A 99 11.69 -4.74 9.60
N ALA A 100 10.91 -5.81 9.83
CA ALA A 100 10.82 -6.91 8.89
C ALA A 100 10.19 -6.47 7.55
N LEU A 101 10.56 -7.16 6.46
CA LEU A 101 10.01 -6.89 5.12
C LEU A 101 8.47 -7.02 5.07
N SER A 102 7.87 -7.82 5.94
CA SER A 102 6.40 -7.92 6.09
C SER A 102 5.72 -6.59 6.47
N VAL A 103 6.44 -5.66 7.10
CA VAL A 103 5.92 -4.35 7.53
C VAL A 103 5.95 -3.32 6.40
N TYR A 104 7.06 -3.20 5.68
CA TYR A 104 7.28 -2.12 4.70
C TYR A 104 7.42 -2.61 3.25
N GLY A 105 7.46 -3.92 3.02
CA GLY A 105 7.72 -4.52 1.71
C GLY A 105 6.64 -4.21 0.67
N ASP A 106 5.40 -3.98 1.09
CA ASP A 106 4.35 -3.47 0.21
C ASP A 106 4.72 -2.11 -0.40
N SER A 107 5.34 -1.23 0.40
CA SER A 107 5.78 0.10 -0.03
C SER A 107 6.89 0.00 -1.07
N TYR A 108 7.81 -0.97 -0.92
CA TYR A 108 8.84 -1.23 -1.92
C TYR A 108 8.24 -1.58 -3.30
N PHE A 109 7.26 -2.49 -3.34
CA PHE A 109 6.61 -2.86 -4.61
C PHE A 109 5.76 -1.74 -5.20
N LEU A 110 5.06 -0.97 -4.35
CA LEU A 110 4.31 0.20 -4.79
C LEU A 110 5.22 1.30 -5.32
N PHE A 111 6.42 1.46 -4.75
CA PHE A 111 7.41 2.43 -5.23
C PHE A 111 7.82 2.12 -6.67
N ILE A 112 8.18 0.86 -6.95
CA ILE A 112 8.57 0.41 -8.30
C ILE A 112 7.44 0.64 -9.30
N GLN A 113 6.22 0.23 -8.96
CA GLN A 113 5.07 0.38 -9.86
C GLN A 113 4.71 1.85 -10.11
N THR A 114 4.78 2.69 -9.08
CA THR A 114 4.49 4.13 -9.19
C THR A 114 5.57 4.85 -10.00
N LEU A 115 6.85 4.51 -9.80
CA LEU A 115 7.94 5.00 -10.63
C LEU A 115 7.71 4.60 -12.10
N LEU A 116 7.38 3.35 -12.36
CA LEU A 116 7.12 2.86 -13.72
C LEU A 116 5.97 3.62 -14.39
N ILE A 117 4.89 3.91 -13.67
CA ILE A 117 3.79 4.74 -14.18
C ILE A 117 4.31 6.13 -14.59
N ILE A 118 5.06 6.81 -13.72
CA ILE A 118 5.59 8.15 -14.01
C ILE A 118 6.49 8.11 -15.25
N LEU A 119 7.39 7.14 -15.34
CA LEU A 119 8.29 6.97 -16.48
C LEU A 119 7.52 6.73 -17.78
N LEU A 120 6.50 5.85 -17.77
CA LEU A 120 5.64 5.61 -18.94
C LEU A 120 4.89 6.87 -19.37
N VAL A 121 4.30 7.61 -18.43
CA VAL A 121 3.56 8.85 -18.73
C VAL A 121 4.50 9.89 -19.35
N LEU A 122 5.68 10.12 -18.77
CA LEU A 122 6.67 11.05 -19.30
C LEU A 122 7.22 10.62 -20.67
N TYR A 123 7.42 9.31 -20.86
CA TYR A 123 7.85 8.72 -22.12
C TYR A 123 6.83 8.97 -23.24
N TYR A 124 5.54 8.71 -23.00
CA TYR A 124 4.48 8.97 -23.99
C TYR A 124 4.23 10.46 -24.24
N GLN A 125 4.56 11.33 -23.27
CA GLN A 125 4.58 12.78 -23.45
C GLN A 125 5.84 13.30 -24.18
N LYS A 126 6.74 12.41 -24.63
CA LYS A 126 8.03 12.73 -25.28
C LYS A 126 8.97 13.58 -24.42
N ARG A 127 8.84 13.54 -23.09
CA ARG A 127 9.67 14.26 -22.13
C ARG A 127 10.84 13.39 -21.64
N TYR A 128 11.71 12.96 -22.56
CA TYR A 128 12.78 12.00 -22.26
C TYR A 128 13.79 12.48 -21.21
N LEU A 129 14.12 13.78 -21.19
CA LEU A 129 15.00 14.34 -20.16
C LEU A 129 14.41 14.16 -18.75
N ALA A 130 13.10 14.35 -18.59
CA ALA A 130 12.44 14.14 -17.31
C ALA A 130 12.50 12.67 -16.86
N VAL A 131 12.39 11.71 -17.81
CA VAL A 131 12.54 10.27 -17.51
C VAL A 131 13.92 9.98 -16.90
N VAL A 132 14.99 10.48 -17.54
CA VAL A 132 16.36 10.29 -17.05
C VAL A 132 16.55 10.94 -15.68
N VAL A 133 16.04 12.16 -15.48
CA VAL A 133 16.10 12.86 -14.19
C VAL A 133 15.42 12.04 -13.08
N TYR A 134 14.23 11.48 -13.32
CA TYR A 134 13.57 10.63 -12.33
C TYR A 134 14.39 9.39 -11.98
N LEU A 135 14.96 8.71 -12.97
CA LEU A 135 15.81 7.54 -12.72
C LEU A 135 17.04 7.89 -11.88
N VAL A 136 17.72 8.99 -12.22
CA VAL A 136 18.89 9.47 -11.48
C VAL A 136 18.52 9.86 -10.06
N LEU A 137 17.45 10.66 -9.87
CA LEU A 137 16.99 11.07 -8.54
C LEU A 137 16.59 9.87 -7.68
N CYS A 138 15.86 8.89 -8.24
CA CYS A 138 15.47 7.70 -7.50
C CYS A 138 16.68 6.82 -7.14
N SER A 139 17.68 6.74 -8.03
CA SER A 139 18.92 6.00 -7.75
C SER A 139 19.74 6.64 -6.63
N ILE A 140 19.85 7.98 -6.61
CA ILE A 140 20.52 8.72 -5.53
C ILE A 140 19.75 8.53 -4.22
N ALA A 141 18.43 8.71 -4.23
CA ALA A 141 17.60 8.53 -3.04
C ALA A 141 17.72 7.11 -2.47
N GLY A 142 17.71 6.09 -3.34
CA GLY A 142 17.93 4.70 -2.96
C GLY A 142 19.32 4.49 -2.35
N PHE A 143 20.38 5.01 -2.98
CA PHE A 143 21.75 4.92 -2.45
C PHE A 143 21.87 5.57 -1.07
N LEU A 144 21.32 6.77 -0.88
CA LEU A 144 21.32 7.45 0.42
C LEU A 144 20.60 6.62 1.49
N MET A 145 19.50 5.94 1.12
CA MET A 145 18.75 5.06 2.02
C MET A 145 19.59 3.85 2.43
N PHE A 146 20.22 3.16 1.47
CA PHE A 146 21.06 1.99 1.75
C PHE A 146 22.25 2.32 2.65
N GLN A 147 22.86 3.49 2.46
CA GLN A 147 23.98 3.95 3.28
C GLN A 147 23.52 4.54 4.63
N ASN A 148 22.22 4.58 4.93
CA ASN A 148 21.65 5.20 6.13
C ASN A 148 22.07 6.68 6.32
N LEU A 149 22.28 7.41 5.22
CA LEU A 149 22.67 8.82 5.23
C LEU A 149 21.47 9.78 5.33
N LEU A 150 20.23 9.26 5.28
CA LEU A 150 19.05 10.10 5.46
C LEU A 150 18.88 10.50 6.94
N PRO A 151 18.69 11.80 7.24
CA PRO A 151 18.39 12.25 8.59
C PRO A 151 17.13 11.54 9.13
N PRO A 152 17.17 10.96 10.35
CA PRO A 152 16.02 10.24 10.92
C PRO A 152 14.75 11.10 10.99
N GLN A 153 14.89 12.39 11.24
CA GLN A 153 13.78 13.35 11.28
C GLN A 153 13.11 13.50 9.92
N LEU A 154 13.88 13.53 8.83
CA LEU A 154 13.35 13.61 7.47
C LEU A 154 12.57 12.35 7.11
N VAL A 155 13.12 11.18 7.44
CA VAL A 155 12.47 9.88 7.17
C VAL A 155 11.16 9.74 7.94
N LYS A 156 11.17 10.06 9.24
CA LYS A 156 9.98 9.99 10.09
C LYS A 156 8.90 10.98 9.65
N THR A 157 9.28 12.19 9.28
CA THR A 157 8.32 13.20 8.78
C THR A 157 7.71 12.81 7.44
N LEU A 158 8.51 12.30 6.49
CA LEU A 158 8.02 11.78 5.22
C LEU A 158 7.04 10.61 5.41
N ALA A 159 7.38 9.64 6.26
CA ALA A 159 6.50 8.52 6.58
C ALA A 159 5.19 8.99 7.24
N GLY A 160 5.27 9.90 8.22
CA GLY A 160 4.10 10.49 8.87
C GLY A 160 3.20 11.25 7.88
N LEU A 161 3.79 12.09 7.02
CA LEU A 161 3.05 12.83 5.99
C LEU A 161 2.31 11.90 5.04
N SER A 162 2.94 10.81 4.59
CA SER A 162 2.34 9.81 3.69
C SER A 162 1.03 9.25 4.23
N LEU A 163 1.04 8.95 5.52
CA LEU A 163 -0.11 8.41 6.20
C LEU A 163 -1.18 9.50 6.45
N VAL A 164 -0.77 10.72 6.78
CA VAL A 164 -1.67 11.87 6.90
C VAL A 164 -2.32 12.21 5.56
N PHE A 165 -1.58 12.19 4.45
CA PHE A 165 -2.11 12.37 3.10
C PHE A 165 -3.15 11.30 2.76
N SER A 166 -2.89 10.05 3.15
CA SER A 166 -3.85 8.96 2.97
C SER A 166 -5.14 9.23 3.76
N LEU A 167 -5.03 9.65 5.02
CA LEU A 167 -6.17 10.03 5.86
C LEU A 167 -6.99 11.18 5.24
N ILE A 168 -6.32 12.28 4.87
CA ILE A 168 -6.95 13.44 4.23
C ILE A 168 -7.65 13.01 2.93
N SER A 169 -7.02 12.17 2.12
CA SER A 169 -7.63 11.66 0.89
C SER A 169 -8.95 10.93 1.15
N ARG A 170 -9.01 10.10 2.21
CA ARG A 170 -10.26 9.39 2.61
C ARG A 170 -11.31 10.35 3.15
N LEU A 171 -10.91 11.35 3.93
CA LEU A 171 -11.82 12.37 4.43
C LEU A 171 -12.39 13.23 3.30
N LEU A 172 -11.58 13.64 2.34
CA LEU A 172 -12.05 14.37 1.15
C LEU A 172 -13.00 13.52 0.30
N GLN A 173 -12.72 12.23 0.14
CA GLN A 173 -13.65 11.29 -0.53
C GLN A 173 -14.99 11.22 0.21
N SER A 174 -14.96 11.10 1.54
CA SER A 174 -16.15 11.10 2.39
C SER A 174 -16.97 12.39 2.26
N ILE A 175 -16.32 13.55 2.28
CA ILE A 175 -16.99 14.85 2.12
C ILE A 175 -17.63 14.96 0.73
N SER A 176 -16.95 14.48 -0.33
CA SER A 176 -17.54 14.47 -1.67
C SER A 176 -18.80 13.62 -1.72
N ILE A 177 -18.78 12.40 -1.18
CA ILE A 177 -19.96 11.52 -1.13
C ILE A 177 -21.11 12.16 -0.35
N TYR A 178 -20.81 12.79 0.77
CA TYR A 178 -21.81 13.50 1.57
C TYR A 178 -22.44 14.68 0.81
N ARG A 179 -21.62 15.48 0.14
CA ARG A 179 -22.07 16.64 -0.63
C ARG A 179 -22.87 16.23 -1.86
N ASP A 180 -22.36 15.25 -2.60
CA ASP A 180 -22.92 14.83 -3.89
C ASP A 180 -24.11 13.87 -3.70
N LYS A 181 -24.35 13.40 -2.45
CA LYS A 181 -25.40 12.46 -2.03
C LYS A 181 -25.47 11.20 -2.91
N SER A 182 -24.38 10.85 -3.57
CA SER A 182 -24.26 9.71 -4.45
C SER A 182 -22.86 9.12 -4.28
N THR A 183 -22.78 7.79 -4.35
CA THR A 183 -21.54 7.04 -4.23
C THR A 183 -20.74 7.00 -5.54
N GLY A 184 -21.33 7.47 -6.66
CA GLY A 184 -20.68 7.54 -7.96
C GLY A 184 -20.14 6.18 -8.44
N ASN A 185 -18.86 6.13 -8.81
CA ASN A 185 -18.17 4.90 -9.25
C ASN A 185 -17.43 4.16 -8.12
N LEU A 186 -17.71 4.48 -6.85
CA LEU A 186 -17.00 3.89 -5.73
C LEU A 186 -17.48 2.45 -5.47
N SER A 187 -16.58 1.48 -5.64
CA SER A 187 -16.90 0.07 -5.42
C SER A 187 -16.92 -0.29 -3.93
N ALA A 188 -18.04 -0.83 -3.45
CA ALA A 188 -18.20 -1.34 -2.09
C ALA A 188 -17.13 -2.38 -1.70
N ILE A 189 -16.82 -3.27 -2.64
CA ILE A 189 -15.82 -4.31 -2.47
C ILE A 189 -14.44 -3.68 -2.23
N THR A 190 -14.12 -2.61 -2.97
CA THR A 190 -12.85 -1.89 -2.78
C THR A 190 -12.78 -1.23 -1.41
N VAL A 191 -13.86 -0.61 -0.95
CA VAL A 191 -13.89 0.04 0.37
C VAL A 191 -13.76 -0.99 1.50
N LEU A 192 -14.46 -2.13 1.41
CA LEU A 192 -14.33 -3.22 2.38
C LEU A 192 -12.92 -3.81 2.40
N MET A 193 -12.30 -4.01 1.24
CA MET A 193 -10.92 -4.49 1.15
C MET A 193 -9.94 -3.51 1.80
N LEU A 194 -10.12 -2.20 1.59
CA LEU A 194 -9.30 -1.16 2.24
C LEU A 194 -9.47 -1.13 3.76
N PHE A 195 -10.69 -1.39 4.25
CA PHE A 195 -10.99 -1.47 5.67
C PHE A 195 -10.31 -2.67 6.32
N PHE A 196 -10.51 -3.87 5.77
CA PHE A 196 -9.85 -5.08 6.27
C PHE A 196 -8.32 -4.99 6.16
N GLY A 197 -7.80 -4.42 5.07
CA GLY A 197 -6.37 -4.16 4.93
C GLY A 197 -5.81 -3.19 5.98
N SER A 198 -6.59 -2.19 6.40
CA SER A 198 -6.17 -1.24 7.43
C SER A 198 -6.22 -1.87 8.83
N ILE A 199 -7.23 -2.69 9.13
CA ILE A 199 -7.29 -3.49 10.37
C ILE A 199 -6.10 -4.45 10.43
N ALA A 200 -5.84 -5.13 9.33
CA ALA A 200 -4.70 -6.02 9.19
C ALA A 200 -3.40 -5.29 9.53
N ARG A 201 -3.20 -4.07 9.00
CA ARG A 201 -2.05 -3.22 9.32
C ARG A 201 -1.95 -2.82 10.78
N ILE A 202 -3.06 -2.58 11.48
CA ILE A 202 -3.05 -2.34 12.93
C ILE A 202 -2.49 -3.57 13.64
N PHE A 203 -3.04 -4.75 13.34
CA PHE A 203 -2.62 -6.00 13.97
C PHE A 203 -1.14 -6.31 13.70
N THR A 204 -0.68 -6.20 12.44
CA THR A 204 0.72 -6.46 12.11
C THR A 204 1.66 -5.44 12.74
N SER A 205 1.25 -4.17 12.84
CA SER A 205 2.08 -3.14 13.50
C SER A 205 2.22 -3.40 15.00
N ILE A 206 1.14 -3.80 15.68
CA ILE A 206 1.20 -4.17 17.11
C ILE A 206 2.15 -5.35 17.32
N GLN A 207 2.08 -6.35 16.43
CA GLN A 207 2.79 -7.61 16.61
C GLN A 207 4.24 -7.57 16.12
N GLU A 208 4.57 -6.79 15.08
CA GLU A 208 5.91 -6.77 14.46
C GLU A 208 6.76 -5.53 14.79
N THR A 209 6.15 -4.38 15.09
CA THR A 209 6.92 -3.15 15.39
C THR A 209 6.73 -2.66 16.82
N GLY A 210 5.51 -2.72 17.36
CA GLY A 210 5.17 -2.13 18.65
C GLY A 210 5.25 -0.59 18.69
N ASP A 211 5.40 0.07 17.53
CA ASP A 211 5.55 1.53 17.45
C ASP A 211 4.18 2.23 17.57
N PRO A 212 3.93 2.99 18.66
CA PRO A 212 2.64 3.64 18.88
C PRO A 212 2.30 4.64 17.77
N THR A 213 3.29 5.26 17.14
CA THR A 213 3.08 6.23 16.06
C THR A 213 2.42 5.56 14.86
N LEU A 214 2.94 4.40 14.46
CA LEU A 214 2.45 3.63 13.33
C LEU A 214 1.04 3.10 13.61
N ILE A 215 0.84 2.56 14.82
CA ILE A 215 -0.43 2.00 15.29
C ILE A 215 -1.53 3.06 15.28
N TRP A 216 -1.32 4.20 15.94
CA TRP A 216 -2.31 5.28 16.00
C TRP A 216 -2.69 5.79 14.62
N THR A 217 -1.74 5.82 13.71
CA THR A 217 -1.99 6.29 12.35
C THR A 217 -2.89 5.33 11.58
N TYR A 218 -2.66 4.02 11.67
CA TYR A 218 -3.56 3.04 11.05
C TYR A 218 -4.94 2.99 11.72
N VAL A 219 -5.02 3.24 13.04
CA VAL A 219 -6.30 3.39 13.74
C VAL A 219 -7.10 4.56 13.18
N LEU A 220 -6.49 5.75 13.07
CA LEU A 220 -7.15 6.93 12.51
C LEU A 220 -7.58 6.72 11.05
N ASN A 221 -6.72 6.09 10.24
CA ASN A 221 -7.06 5.75 8.85
C ASN A 221 -8.23 4.77 8.77
N THR A 222 -8.26 3.77 9.66
CA THR A 222 -9.36 2.80 9.73
C THR A 222 -10.68 3.48 10.10
N LEU A 223 -10.67 4.41 11.07
CA LEU A 223 -11.86 5.20 11.44
C LEU A 223 -12.40 6.02 10.28
N ALA A 224 -11.53 6.69 9.52
CA ALA A 224 -11.95 7.43 8.33
C ALA A 224 -12.56 6.52 7.26
N ILE A 225 -12.01 5.31 7.07
CA ILE A 225 -12.58 4.32 6.14
C ILE A 225 -13.91 3.78 6.66
N SER A 226 -14.08 3.57 7.96
CA SER A 226 -15.35 3.16 8.57
C SER A 226 -16.46 4.17 8.31
N LEU A 227 -16.15 5.46 8.46
CA LEU A 227 -17.10 6.54 8.16
C LEU A 227 -17.50 6.53 6.68
N LEU A 228 -16.56 6.24 5.80
CA LEU A 228 -16.81 6.08 4.36
C LEU A 228 -17.68 4.85 4.04
N ILE A 229 -17.49 3.72 4.75
CA ILE A 229 -18.38 2.54 4.65
C ILE A 229 -19.81 2.91 5.08
N PHE A 230 -19.94 3.62 6.19
CA PHE A 230 -21.26 4.04 6.71
C PHE A 230 -21.98 4.92 5.70
N GLN A 231 -21.30 5.92 5.13
CA GLN A 231 -21.87 6.78 4.09
C GLN A 231 -22.20 5.98 2.82
N LEU A 232 -21.36 5.02 2.43
CA LEU A 232 -21.64 4.17 1.28
C LEU A 232 -22.93 3.37 1.47
N GLY A 233 -23.16 2.81 2.67
CA GLY A 233 -24.40 2.09 2.99
C GLY A 233 -25.63 3.01 3.02
N TYR A 234 -25.49 4.22 3.56
CA TYR A 234 -26.59 5.18 3.66
C TYR A 234 -27.00 5.75 2.29
N TYR A 235 -26.03 6.09 1.43
CA TYR A 235 -26.28 6.66 0.10
C TYR A 235 -26.34 5.61 -1.02
N TRP A 236 -26.37 4.31 -0.69
CA TRP A 236 -26.44 3.20 -1.66
C TRP A 236 -27.67 3.28 -2.58
N SER A 237 -28.78 3.79 -2.06
CA SER A 237 -30.06 3.93 -2.79
C SER A 237 -30.29 5.34 -3.35
N ALA A 238 -29.34 6.26 -3.22
CA ALA A 238 -29.47 7.61 -3.75
C ALA A 238 -28.99 7.65 -5.20
N SER A 239 -29.93 7.82 -6.13
CA SER A 239 -29.72 7.89 -7.57
C SER A 239 -28.59 8.86 -7.93
N VAL A 240 -27.69 8.44 -8.81
CA VAL A 240 -26.71 9.33 -9.45
C VAL A 240 -27.49 10.49 -10.11
N PRO A 241 -27.21 11.77 -9.79
CA PRO A 241 -27.72 12.86 -10.60
C PRO A 241 -27.12 12.70 -12.00
N THR A 242 -27.96 12.37 -12.98
CA THR A 242 -27.55 12.38 -14.39
C THR A 242 -26.99 13.75 -14.70
N ILE A 243 -25.67 13.84 -14.92
CA ILE A 243 -25.07 15.03 -15.53
C ILE A 243 -25.68 15.09 -16.93
N GLU A 244 -26.66 15.97 -17.14
CA GLU A 244 -27.17 16.30 -18.47
C GLU A 244 -25.96 16.60 -19.36
N GLN A 245 -25.83 15.83 -20.44
CA GLN A 245 -24.89 16.12 -21.49
C GLN A 245 -25.34 17.39 -22.22
N THR A 246 -25.05 18.55 -21.66
CA THR A 246 -25.14 19.83 -22.38
C THR A 246 -23.99 19.88 -23.39
N LYS A 247 -24.13 19.16 -24.51
CA LYS A 247 -23.42 19.41 -25.78
C LYS A 247 -23.99 18.57 -26.93
N LYS A 248 -25.19 18.93 -27.38
CA LYS A 248 -25.58 18.89 -28.80
C LYS A 248 -26.39 20.16 -29.10
N GLN A 249 -25.97 20.86 -30.14
CA GLN A 249 -26.49 22.13 -30.69
C GLN A 249 -25.94 23.42 -30.06
N GLN A 250 -24.71 23.77 -30.47
CA GLN A 250 -24.40 25.06 -31.10
C GLN A 250 -23.41 24.80 -32.23
#